data_AF-R0FSG2-F1
#
_entry.id   AF-R0FSG2-F1
#
_cell.length_a   1.000
_cell.length_b   1.000
_cell.length_c   1.000
_cell.angle_alpha   90.00
_cell.angle_beta   90.00
_cell.angle_gamma   90.00
#
_symmetry.space_group_name_H-M   'P 1'
#
loop_
_entity.id
_entity.type
_entity.pdbx_description
1 polymer ?
#
loop_
_entity_poly.entity_id
_entity_poly.type
_entity_poly.pdbx_seq_one_letter_code
_entity_poly.pdbx_strand_id
1 'polypeptide(L)'
;MTQLGFSHRLIPSDADFIKLAIKYDLILAATLFSLWMIVLVQTGLPKLMFDYHNFKLSEATFRETMRYLAMMMTSVSVNWYVPFNRIIYASLYVALLGGNKAIDIRRIDKEMVMLCGFLALVFLLMNLFGFFLGVLCLLVSSPFLFLVQEFIKFRKLKESRG
;
A
#
# COMPACT_ATOMS: atom_id res chain seq x y z
N MET A 1 -20.49 29.43 -5.82
CA MET A 1 -19.38 28.73 -6.48
C MET A 1 -19.31 27.33 -5.90
N THR A 2 -19.67 26.31 -6.69
CA THR A 2 -19.63 24.90 -6.32
C THR A 2 -18.18 24.46 -6.12
N GLN A 3 -17.82 24.07 -4.89
CA GLN A 3 -16.55 23.40 -4.63
C GLN A 3 -16.55 22.06 -5.38
N LEU A 4 -15.80 21.98 -6.48
CA LEU A 4 -15.33 20.73 -7.07
C LEU A 4 -14.24 20.13 -6.15
N GLY A 5 -14.61 19.78 -4.92
CA GLY A 5 -13.80 18.91 -4.07
C GLY A 5 -14.07 17.47 -4.48
N PHE A 6 -13.04 16.64 -4.61
CA PHE A 6 -13.18 15.20 -4.89
C PHE A 6 -14.24 14.58 -3.96
N SER A 7 -15.46 14.42 -4.49
CA SER A 7 -16.69 14.23 -3.69
C SER A 7 -16.88 12.81 -3.16
N HIS A 8 -15.89 11.94 -3.28
CA HIS A 8 -16.01 10.55 -2.86
C HIS A 8 -14.90 10.13 -1.90
N ARG A 9 -14.87 10.77 -0.72
CA ARG A 9 -14.22 10.19 0.46
C ARG A 9 -14.92 8.88 0.79
N LEU A 10 -14.25 7.74 0.55
CA LEU A 10 -14.76 6.40 0.88
C LEU A 10 -15.14 6.28 2.36
N ILE A 11 -14.40 6.98 3.23
CA ILE A 11 -14.69 7.14 4.65
C ILE A 11 -14.80 8.65 4.93
N PRO A 12 -15.97 9.19 5.31
CA PRO A 12 -16.15 10.62 5.46
C PRO A 12 -15.38 11.21 6.65
N SER A 13 -15.18 10.42 7.71
CA SER A 13 -14.47 10.81 8.93
C SER A 13 -12.97 10.53 8.82
N ASP A 14 -12.14 11.57 9.02
CA ASP A 14 -10.68 11.43 8.98
C ASP A 14 -10.14 10.63 10.19
N ALA A 15 -10.81 10.69 11.34
CA ALA A 15 -10.44 9.89 12.51
C ALA A 15 -10.66 8.39 12.27
N ASP A 16 -11.79 8.03 11.64
CA ASP A 16 -12.09 6.64 11.29
C ASP A 16 -11.16 6.13 10.18
N PHE A 17 -10.85 6.98 9.20
CA PHE A 17 -9.87 6.68 8.16
C PHE A 17 -8.49 6.39 8.74
N ILE A 18 -7.97 7.25 9.63
CA ILE A 18 -6.66 7.06 10.26
C ILE A 18 -6.62 5.75 11.05
N LYS A 19 -7.68 5.46 11.82
CA LYS A 19 -7.78 4.22 12.60
C LYS A 19 -7.78 2.98 11.71
N LEU A 20 -8.49 3.03 10.58
CA LEU A 20 -8.48 1.95 9.59
C LEU A 20 -7.10 1.80 8.94
N ALA A 21 -6.50 2.91 8.51
CA ALA A 21 -5.21 2.91 7.85
C ALA A 21 -4.14 2.28 8.75
N ILE A 22 -4.04 2.68 10.02
CA ILE A 22 -3.08 2.10 10.99
C ILE A 22 -3.23 0.58 11.10
N LYS A 23 -4.48 0.08 11.22
CA LYS A 23 -4.73 -1.36 11.33
C LYS A 23 -4.35 -2.09 10.05
N TYR A 24 -4.79 -1.56 8.91
CA TYR A 24 -4.48 -2.12 7.60
C TYR A 24 -2.98 -2.19 7.38
N ASP A 25 -2.26 -1.11 7.64
CA ASP A 25 -0.82 -1.01 7.46
C ASP A 25 -0.06 -2.01 8.33
N LEU A 26 -0.49 -2.21 9.58
CA LEU A 26 0.12 -3.20 10.47
C LEU A 26 -0.03 -4.63 9.91
N ILE A 27 -1.23 -4.98 9.48
CA ILE A 27 -1.53 -6.30 8.89
C ILE A 27 -0.75 -6.48 7.59
N LEU A 28 -0.72 -5.45 6.76
CA LEU A 28 -0.01 -5.44 5.48
C LEU A 28 1.50 -5.58 5.67
N ALA A 29 2.09 -4.80 6.59
CA ALA A 29 3.52 -4.86 6.88
C ALA A 29 3.93 -6.23 7.41
N ALA A 30 3.15 -6.81 8.32
CA ALA A 30 3.40 -8.16 8.84
C ALA A 30 3.31 -9.23 7.73
N THR A 31 2.34 -9.11 6.83
CA THR A 31 2.15 -10.02 5.71
C THR A 31 3.29 -9.89 4.70
N LEU A 32 3.63 -8.67 4.28
CA LEU A 32 4.73 -8.38 3.38
C LEU A 32 6.06 -8.88 3.94
N PHE A 33 6.34 -8.60 5.22
CA PHE A 33 7.56 -9.07 5.88
C PHE A 33 7.66 -10.61 5.83
N SER A 34 6.57 -11.30 6.17
CA SER A 34 6.54 -12.78 6.14
C SER A 34 6.78 -13.33 4.74
N LEU A 35 6.16 -12.75 3.70
CA LEU A 35 6.36 -13.15 2.31
C LEU A 35 7.77 -12.84 1.81
N TRP A 36 8.34 -11.70 2.19
CA TRP A 36 9.72 -11.33 1.87
C TRP A 36 10.73 -12.29 2.48
N MET A 37 10.48 -12.79 3.69
CA MET A 37 11.32 -13.83 4.30
C MET A 37 11.29 -15.13 3.49
N ILE A 38 10.15 -15.51 2.91
CA ILE A 38 10.05 -16.67 2.01
C ILE A 38 10.90 -16.44 0.75
N VAL A 39 10.78 -15.26 0.13
CA VAL A 39 11.61 -14.89 -1.03
C VAL A 39 13.10 -14.97 -0.67
N LEU A 40 13.49 -14.40 0.46
CA LEU A 40 14.87 -14.38 0.93
C LEU A 40 15.44 -15.80 1.09
N VAL A 41 14.67 -16.71 1.66
CA VAL A 41 15.05 -18.12 1.82
C VAL A 41 15.16 -18.83 0.47
N GLN A 42 14.27 -18.54 -0.48
CA GLN A 42 14.26 -19.20 -1.79
C GLN A 42 15.39 -18.71 -2.72
N THR A 43 15.69 -17.40 -2.73
CA THR A 43 16.67 -16.83 -3.66
C THR A 43 18.06 -16.61 -3.06
N GLY A 44 18.18 -16.56 -1.73
CA GLY A 44 19.39 -16.15 -1.03
C GLY A 44 19.64 -14.63 -1.10
N LEU A 45 20.44 -14.12 -0.16
CA LEU A 45 20.80 -12.70 -0.06
C LEU A 45 21.43 -12.09 -1.35
N PRO A 46 22.36 -12.77 -2.06
CA PRO A 46 23.05 -12.17 -3.20
C PRO A 46 22.15 -11.94 -4.41
N LYS A 47 21.13 -12.78 -4.63
CA LYS A 47 20.15 -12.62 -5.72
C LYS A 47 19.00 -11.67 -5.38
N LEU A 48 18.93 -11.22 -4.12
CA LEU A 48 18.06 -10.12 -3.71
C LEU A 48 18.66 -8.77 -4.14
N MET A 49 20.00 -8.65 -4.14
CA MET A 49 20.68 -7.46 -4.64
C MET A 49 20.55 -7.39 -6.16
N PHE A 50 19.82 -6.36 -6.59
CA PHE A 50 19.52 -6.14 -7.99
C PHE A 50 20.66 -5.41 -8.68
N ASP A 51 21.16 -6.00 -9.77
CA ASP A 51 22.10 -5.35 -10.66
C ASP A 51 21.34 -4.44 -11.64
N TYR A 52 21.19 -3.18 -11.26
CA TYR A 52 20.56 -2.15 -12.08
C TYR A 52 21.27 -1.93 -13.43
N HIS A 53 22.57 -2.22 -13.53
CA HIS A 53 23.36 -1.90 -14.72
C HIS A 53 23.20 -2.94 -15.83
N ASN A 54 22.91 -4.19 -15.47
CA ASN A 54 22.76 -5.28 -16.43
C ASN A 54 21.30 -5.69 -16.68
N PHE A 55 20.33 -5.01 -16.07
CA PHE A 55 18.93 -5.35 -16.23
C PHE A 55 18.34 -4.90 -17.57
N LYS A 56 17.86 -5.87 -18.35
CA LYS A 56 17.05 -5.62 -19.55
C LYS A 56 15.64 -6.13 -19.34
N LEU A 57 14.66 -5.22 -19.41
CA LEU A 57 13.25 -5.57 -19.30
C LEU A 57 12.79 -6.57 -20.38
N SER A 58 13.40 -6.51 -21.57
CA SER A 58 13.12 -7.41 -22.70
C SER A 58 13.52 -8.87 -22.45
N GLU A 59 14.40 -9.12 -21.48
CA GLU A 59 14.93 -10.44 -21.14
C GLU A 59 14.39 -10.94 -19.79
N ALA A 60 13.61 -10.11 -19.08
CA ALA A 60 13.09 -10.42 -17.76
C ALA A 60 11.93 -11.42 -17.83
N THR A 61 12.01 -12.47 -17.01
CA THR A 61 10.88 -13.40 -16.87
C THR A 61 9.71 -12.73 -16.15
N PHE A 62 8.47 -13.18 -16.39
CA PHE A 62 7.28 -12.68 -15.68
C PHE A 62 7.49 -12.65 -14.16
N ARG A 63 8.09 -13.72 -13.61
CA ARG A 63 8.39 -13.83 -12.19
C ARG A 63 9.33 -12.71 -11.73
N GLU A 64 10.39 -12.44 -12.48
CA GLU A 64 11.33 -11.36 -12.17
C GLU A 64 10.66 -9.98 -12.30
N THR A 65 9.89 -9.74 -13.36
CA THR A 65 9.11 -8.49 -13.51
C THR A 65 8.21 -8.23 -12.31
N MET A 66 7.47 -9.25 -11.85
CA MET A 66 6.63 -9.14 -10.66
C MET A 66 7.46 -8.87 -9.39
N ARG A 67 8.65 -9.48 -9.25
CA ARG A 67 9.57 -9.18 -8.14
C ARG A 67 10.00 -7.72 -8.16
N TYR A 68 10.34 -7.19 -9.33
CA TYR A 68 10.76 -5.79 -9.49
C TYR A 68 9.66 -4.83 -9.13
N LEU A 69 8.45 -5.07 -9.64
CA LEU A 69 7.29 -4.26 -9.30
C LEU A 69 6.99 -4.33 -7.80
N ALA A 70 7.10 -5.51 -7.18
CA ALA A 70 6.94 -5.65 -5.73
C ALA A 70 7.98 -4.83 -4.95
N MET A 71 9.26 -4.85 -5.35
CA MET A 71 10.31 -4.06 -4.71
C MET A 71 10.12 -2.56 -4.88
N MET A 72 9.76 -2.09 -6.08
CA MET A 72 9.49 -0.68 -6.33
C MET A 72 8.28 -0.17 -5.52
N MET A 73 7.21 -0.95 -5.46
CA MET A 73 6.04 -0.56 -4.66
C MET A 73 6.33 -0.62 -3.15
N THR A 74 7.13 -1.60 -2.71
CA THR A 74 7.58 -1.70 -1.32
C THR A 74 8.45 -0.50 -0.95
N SER A 75 9.41 -0.10 -1.78
CA SER A 75 10.29 1.04 -1.48
C SER A 75 9.53 2.35 -1.37
N VAL A 76 8.53 2.59 -2.23
CA VAL A 76 7.64 3.75 -2.14
C VAL A 76 6.86 3.74 -0.82
N SER A 77 6.33 2.57 -0.42
CA SER A 77 5.58 2.45 0.83
C SER A 77 6.47 2.63 2.07
N VAL A 78 7.65 1.99 2.12
CA VAL A 78 8.60 2.00 3.25
C VAL A 78 9.26 3.36 3.43
N ASN A 79 9.62 4.07 2.35
CA ASN A 79 10.20 5.41 2.44
C ASN A 79 9.24 6.42 3.12
N TRP A 80 7.94 6.13 3.09
CA TRP A 80 6.90 6.89 3.78
C TRP A 80 6.66 6.45 5.25
N TYR A 81 7.21 5.31 5.68
CA TYR A 81 7.19 4.90 7.09
C TYR A 81 8.39 5.44 7.89
N VAL A 82 9.38 6.03 7.23
CA VAL A 82 10.51 6.67 7.91
C VAL A 82 10.00 7.91 8.66
N PRO A 83 10.07 7.94 10.01
CA PRO A 83 9.48 9.00 10.83
C PRO A 83 10.07 10.38 10.53
N PHE A 84 11.31 10.44 10.06
CA PHE A 84 12.01 11.67 9.72
C PHE A 84 11.38 12.42 8.54
N ASN A 85 10.99 11.69 7.48
CA ASN A 85 10.30 12.29 6.33
C ASN A 85 8.90 12.76 6.69
N ARG A 86 8.18 12.01 7.54
CA ARG A 86 6.84 12.38 8.02
C ARG A 86 6.84 13.73 8.73
N ILE A 87 7.78 13.97 9.65
CA ILE A 87 7.80 15.18 10.47
C ILE A 87 8.19 16.40 9.62
N ILE A 88 9.18 16.26 8.75
CA ILE A 88 9.67 17.36 7.89
C ILE A 88 8.62 17.73 6.83
N TYR A 89 8.01 16.76 6.15
CA TYR A 89 6.94 17.06 5.20
C TYR A 89 5.69 17.61 5.90
N ALA A 90 5.30 17.03 7.04
CA ALA A 90 4.14 17.48 7.81
C ALA A 90 4.27 18.94 8.28
N SER A 91 5.47 19.37 8.69
CA SER A 91 5.74 20.75 9.10
C SER A 91 5.82 21.70 7.90
N LEU A 92 6.46 21.27 6.81
CA LEU A 92 6.55 22.04 5.56
C LEU A 92 5.16 22.29 4.94
N TYR A 93 4.29 21.28 4.93
CA TYR A 93 2.93 21.38 4.38
C TYR A 93 2.03 22.32 5.19
N VAL A 94 2.11 22.26 6.53
CA VAL A 94 1.34 23.16 7.41
C VAL A 94 1.81 24.60 7.22
N ALA A 95 3.12 24.81 7.06
CA ALA A 95 3.71 26.14 6.82
C ALA A 95 3.36 26.70 5.42
N LEU A 96 3.29 25.87 4.38
CA LEU A 96 3.08 26.33 2.99
C LEU A 96 1.62 26.45 2.54
N LEU A 97 0.72 25.59 3.03
CA LEU A 97 -0.62 25.44 2.45
C LEU A 97 -1.78 25.78 3.41
N GLY A 98 -1.49 26.02 4.69
CA GLY A 98 -2.50 26.29 5.72
C GLY A 98 -3.25 25.02 6.18
N GLY A 99 -3.72 25.04 7.43
CA GLY A 99 -4.12 23.83 8.18
C GLY A 99 -5.12 22.90 7.48
N ASN A 100 -6.18 23.43 6.85
CA ASN A 100 -7.20 22.58 6.22
C ASN A 100 -6.71 21.89 4.94
N LYS A 101 -5.92 22.56 4.10
CA LYS A 101 -5.36 21.96 2.87
C LYS A 101 -4.28 20.93 3.20
N ALA A 102 -3.55 21.15 4.30
CA ALA A 102 -2.56 20.18 4.79
C ALA A 102 -3.21 18.86 5.27
N ILE A 103 -4.43 18.89 5.79
CA ILE A 103 -5.17 17.68 6.22
C ILE A 103 -5.58 16.84 5.00
N ASP A 104 -6.12 17.45 3.95
CA ASP A 104 -6.51 16.75 2.73
C ASP A 104 -5.32 16.07 2.03
N ILE A 105 -4.18 16.77 1.94
CA ILE A 105 -2.97 16.21 1.32
C ILE A 105 -2.43 15.04 2.13
N ARG A 106 -2.38 15.14 3.47
CA ARG A 106 -1.94 14.03 4.34
C ARG A 106 -2.79 12.78 4.16
N ARG A 107 -4.09 12.96 3.90
CA ARG A 107 -4.99 11.85 3.61
C ARG A 107 -4.68 11.21 2.26
N ILE A 108 -4.54 12.02 1.20
CA ILE A 108 -4.17 11.54 -0.15
C ILE A 108 -2.85 10.77 -0.08
N ASP A 109 -1.85 11.30 0.60
CA ASP A 109 -0.56 10.63 0.80
C ASP A 109 -0.74 9.27 1.49
N LYS A 110 -1.61 9.21 2.51
CA LYS A 110 -1.86 7.96 3.22
C LYS A 110 -2.60 6.93 2.37
N GLU A 111 -3.57 7.36 1.59
CA GLU A 111 -4.29 6.52 0.62
C GLU A 111 -3.31 5.97 -0.44
N MET A 112 -2.38 6.79 -0.93
CA MET A 112 -1.32 6.37 -1.85
C MET A 112 -0.38 5.32 -1.23
N VAL A 113 0.03 5.51 0.03
CA VAL A 113 0.86 4.51 0.73
C VAL A 113 0.13 3.18 0.88
N MET A 114 -1.15 3.20 1.24
CA MET A 114 -1.98 2.00 1.34
C MET A 114 -2.11 1.29 0.00
N LEU A 115 -2.30 2.05 -1.08
CA LEU A 115 -2.37 1.54 -2.45
C LEU A 115 -1.04 0.92 -2.91
N CYS A 116 0.07 1.63 -2.72
CA CYS A 116 1.40 1.11 -3.03
C CYS A 116 1.70 -0.17 -2.23
N GLY A 117 1.37 -0.19 -0.94
CA GLY A 117 1.52 -1.40 -0.12
C GLY A 117 0.65 -2.55 -0.61
N PHE A 118 -0.59 -2.29 -1.03
CA PHE A 118 -1.46 -3.30 -1.61
C PHE A 118 -0.89 -3.86 -2.92
N LEU A 119 -0.44 -2.98 -3.82
CA LEU A 119 0.20 -3.37 -5.08
C LEU A 119 1.47 -4.19 -4.84
N ALA A 120 2.28 -3.81 -3.83
CA ALA A 120 3.43 -4.59 -3.42
C ALA A 120 3.03 -6.03 -3.05
N LEU A 121 1.94 -6.19 -2.29
CA LEU A 121 1.41 -7.51 -1.94
C LEU A 121 0.97 -8.30 -3.17
N VAL A 122 0.22 -7.67 -4.08
CA VAL A 122 -0.25 -8.31 -5.33
C VAL A 122 0.93 -8.84 -6.13
N PHE A 123 1.92 -7.99 -6.39
CA PHE A 123 3.09 -8.36 -7.19
C PHE A 123 3.95 -9.41 -6.49
N LEU A 124 4.09 -9.35 -5.15
CA LEU A 124 4.86 -10.32 -4.39
C LEU A 124 4.19 -11.72 -4.42
N LEU A 125 2.86 -11.77 -4.33
CA LEU A 125 2.12 -13.02 -4.47
C LEU A 125 2.22 -13.60 -5.89
N MET A 126 2.10 -12.75 -6.92
CA MET A 126 2.29 -13.17 -8.31
C MET A 126 3.72 -13.63 -8.61
N ASN A 127 4.72 -13.04 -7.94
CA ASN A 127 6.10 -13.48 -8.01
C ASN A 127 6.28 -14.89 -7.40
N LEU A 128 5.76 -15.12 -6.20
CA LEU A 128 5.92 -16.39 -5.49
C LEU A 128 5.15 -17.53 -6.17
N PHE A 129 3.90 -17.28 -6.52
CA PHE A 129 2.94 -18.33 -6.90
C PHE A 129 2.56 -18.32 -8.39
N GLY A 130 2.99 -17.32 -9.16
CA GLY A 130 2.52 -17.08 -10.53
C GLY A 130 1.17 -16.34 -10.55
N PHE A 131 0.69 -15.99 -11.74
CA PHE A 131 -0.50 -15.13 -11.89
C PHE A 131 -1.76 -15.74 -11.25
N PHE A 132 -2.17 -16.94 -11.69
CA PHE A 132 -3.43 -17.55 -11.25
C PHE A 132 -3.45 -17.85 -9.74
N LEU A 133 -2.43 -18.56 -9.25
CA LEU A 133 -2.36 -18.90 -7.83
C LEU A 133 -2.10 -17.65 -6.96
N GLY A 134 -1.35 -16.67 -7.47
CA GLY A 134 -1.16 -15.38 -6.81
C GLY A 134 -2.46 -14.61 -6.60
N VAL A 135 -3.35 -14.58 -7.60
CA VAL A 135 -4.69 -14.00 -7.47
C VAL A 135 -5.53 -14.75 -6.44
N LEU A 136 -5.50 -16.09 -6.43
CA LEU A 136 -6.20 -16.87 -5.41
C LEU A 136 -5.66 -16.59 -4.00
N CYS A 137 -4.34 -16.56 -3.83
CA CYS A 137 -3.70 -16.22 -2.56
C CYS A 137 -4.04 -14.79 -2.09
N LEU A 138 -4.22 -13.84 -3.03
CA LEU A 138 -4.61 -12.48 -2.69
C LEU A 138 -5.99 -12.43 -2.05
N LEU A 139 -6.97 -13.17 -2.60
CA LEU A 139 -8.35 -13.21 -2.10
C LEU A 139 -8.45 -13.74 -0.66
N VAL A 140 -7.55 -14.65 -0.29
CA VAL A 140 -7.49 -15.22 1.07
C VAL A 140 -6.47 -14.53 1.97
N SER A 141 -5.79 -13.49 1.48
CA SER A 141 -4.79 -12.76 2.26
C SER A 141 -5.45 -11.92 3.35
N SER A 142 -4.82 -11.87 4.53
CA SER A 142 -5.32 -11.09 5.67
C SER A 142 -5.56 -9.61 5.32
N PRO A 143 -4.69 -8.90 4.56
CA PRO A 143 -4.95 -7.51 4.17
C PRO A 143 -6.20 -7.35 3.30
N PHE A 144 -6.42 -8.26 2.34
CA PHE A 144 -7.60 -8.21 1.46
C PHE A 144 -8.90 -8.50 2.23
N LEU A 145 -8.90 -9.56 3.04
CA LEU A 145 -10.05 -9.91 3.88
C LEU A 145 -10.42 -8.79 4.85
N PHE A 146 -9.42 -8.13 5.45
CA PHE A 146 -9.64 -6.98 6.32
C PHE A 146 -10.34 -5.82 5.59
N LEU A 147 -9.88 -5.46 4.38
CA LEU A 147 -10.52 -4.41 3.58
C LEU A 147 -11.97 -4.76 3.21
N VAL A 148 -12.23 -6.00 2.81
CA VAL A 148 -13.59 -6.47 2.51
C VAL A 148 -14.50 -6.39 3.73
N GLN A 149 -14.02 -6.80 4.91
CA GLN A 149 -14.79 -6.74 6.16
C GLN A 149 -15.14 -5.29 6.53
N GLU A 150 -14.17 -4.37 6.50
CA GLU A 150 -14.41 -2.97 6.79
C GLU A 150 -15.36 -2.34 5.75
N PHE A 151 -15.22 -2.67 4.46
CA PHE A 151 -16.14 -2.20 3.42
C PHE A 151 -17.59 -2.65 3.67
N ILE A 152 -17.81 -3.92 4.02
CA ILE A 152 -19.14 -4.44 4.36
C ILE A 152 -19.71 -3.70 5.59
N LYS A 153 -18.87 -3.45 6.60
CA LYS A 153 -19.29 -2.74 7.81
C LYS A 153 -19.71 -1.30 7.51
N PHE A 154 -18.94 -0.58 6.70
CA PHE A 154 -19.30 0.78 6.28
C PHE A 154 -20.59 0.83 5.47
N ARG A 155 -20.81 -0.16 4.59
CA ARG A 155 -22.05 -0.25 3.81
C ARG A 155 -23.28 -0.44 4.71
N LYS A 156 -23.21 -1.37 5.68
CA LYS A 156 -24.30 -1.60 6.65
C LYS A 156 -24.61 -0.37 7.50
N LEU A 157 -23.58 0.35 7.95
CA LEU A 157 -23.76 1.59 8.71
C LEU A 157 -24.45 2.69 7.88
N LYS A 158 -24.13 2.79 6.59
CA LYS A 158 -24.77 3.73 5.66
C LYS A 158 -26.24 3.39 5.44
N GLU A 159 -26.57 2.11 5.27
CA GLU A 159 -27.94 1.62 5.10
C GLU A 159 -28.79 1.76 6.38
N SER A 160 -28.18 1.69 7.59
CA SER A 160 -28.89 1.86 8.87
C SER A 160 -29.23 3.32 9.26
N ARG A 161 -28.63 4.30 8.58
CA ARG A 161 -28.78 5.75 8.88
C ARG A 161 -29.63 6.50 7.84
N GLY A 162 -30.06 5.80 6.77
CA GLY A 162 -31.01 6.30 5.78
C GLY A 162 -32.40 5.76 6.07
#